data_AF-A0A842PFD1-F1
#
_entry.id   AF-A0A842PFD1-F1
#
_cell.length_a   1.000
_cell.length_b   1.000
_cell.length_c   1.000
_cell.angle_alpha   90.00
_cell.angle_beta   90.00
_cell.angle_gamma   90.00
#
_symmetry.space_group_name_H-M   'P 1'
#
loop_
_entity.id
_entity.type
_entity.pdbx_description
1 polymer ?
#
loop_
_entity_poly.entity_id
_entity_poly.type
_entity_poly.pdbx_seq_one_letter_code
_entity_poly.pdbx_strand_id
1 'polypeptide(L)'
;LEGGKERIFALMQGDKEGEGKREEKSEKRELAEQTAKEVKKTVSVKNRDEELHIVRVLEDIPTFMGTDGRIYKVKKEDVIMLPKTNAEILCKRGVAMRFEGKTNKMEGVSRG
;
A
#
# COMPACT_ATOMS: atom_id res chain seq x y z
N LEU A 1 22.79 -40.73 -16.57
CA LEU A 1 22.25 -40.82 -15.19
C LEU A 1 21.19 -39.76 -15.06
N GLU A 2 20.00 -40.14 -15.53
CA GLU A 2 18.88 -39.31 -15.91
C GLU A 2 17.74 -39.67 -14.95
N GLY A 3 17.69 -38.99 -13.81
CA GLY A 3 16.77 -39.33 -12.71
C GLY A 3 16.09 -38.10 -12.11
N GLY A 4 15.99 -37.01 -12.90
CA GLY A 4 15.49 -35.71 -12.43
C GLY A 4 14.27 -35.16 -13.17
N LYS A 5 13.71 -35.89 -14.15
CA LYS A 5 12.59 -35.39 -14.98
C LYS A 5 11.25 -36.08 -14.74
N GLU A 6 11.20 -37.12 -13.91
CA GLU A 6 10.03 -38.01 -13.83
C GLU A 6 9.01 -37.67 -12.73
N ARG A 7 9.19 -36.60 -11.94
CA ARG A 7 8.16 -36.22 -10.94
C ARG A 7 7.18 -35.15 -11.41
N ILE A 8 7.57 -34.30 -12.36
CA ILE A 8 6.70 -33.19 -12.79
C ILE A 8 5.63 -33.66 -13.78
N PHE A 9 5.91 -34.71 -14.56
CA PHE A 9 4.98 -35.25 -15.56
C PHE A 9 3.79 -36.02 -14.95
N ALA A 10 3.84 -36.38 -13.66
CA ALA A 10 2.78 -37.12 -12.95
C ALA A 10 1.63 -36.25 -12.41
N LEU A 11 1.73 -34.92 -12.47
CA LEU A 11 0.62 -34.01 -12.11
C LEU A 11 -0.14 -33.51 -13.34
N MET A 12 0.33 -33.82 -14.55
CA MET A 12 -0.19 -33.23 -15.79
C MET A 12 -1.09 -34.19 -16.60
N GLN A 13 -1.27 -35.45 -16.17
CA GLN A 13 -2.16 -36.41 -16.84
C GLN A 13 -2.98 -37.20 -15.82
N GLY A 14 -4.14 -36.63 -15.47
CA GLY A 14 -5.29 -37.33 -14.93
C GLY A 14 -6.49 -36.94 -15.76
N ASP A 15 -6.59 -37.51 -16.96
CA ASP A 15 -7.72 -37.34 -17.87
C ASP A 15 -8.97 -38.10 -17.40
N LYS A 16 -10.12 -37.60 -17.89
CA LYS A 16 -11.45 -38.21 -18.08
C LYS A 16 -12.47 -38.11 -16.95
N GLU A 17 -13.76 -37.81 -17.16
CA GLU A 17 -14.59 -37.36 -18.30
C GLU A 17 -15.99 -37.07 -17.70
N GLY A 18 -16.75 -36.10 -18.23
CA GLY A 18 -18.15 -35.89 -17.82
C GLY A 18 -18.78 -34.62 -18.40
N GLU A 19 -19.65 -34.81 -19.38
CA GLU A 19 -20.30 -33.81 -20.23
C GLU A 19 -21.30 -32.88 -19.49
N GLY A 20 -21.53 -31.68 -20.05
CA GLY A 20 -22.89 -31.12 -20.12
C GLY A 20 -23.12 -29.66 -19.69
N LYS A 21 -23.31 -28.82 -20.72
CA LYS A 21 -24.25 -27.67 -20.81
C LYS A 21 -23.89 -26.32 -20.18
N ARG A 22 -23.93 -25.32 -21.09
CA ARG A 22 -24.11 -23.88 -20.90
C ARG A 22 -25.08 -23.55 -19.76
N GLU A 23 -24.69 -22.60 -18.92
CA GLU A 23 -25.56 -21.51 -18.50
C GLU A 23 -24.75 -20.34 -17.90
N GLU A 24 -25.21 -19.15 -18.21
CA GLU A 24 -24.75 -17.84 -17.82
C GLU A 24 -25.07 -17.57 -16.33
N LYS A 25 -24.34 -16.62 -15.71
CA LYS A 25 -24.74 -15.79 -14.55
C LYS A 25 -24.01 -15.99 -13.20
N SER A 26 -23.30 -14.92 -12.84
CA SER A 26 -23.19 -14.29 -11.50
C SER A 26 -22.40 -14.95 -10.36
N GLU A 27 -21.65 -14.07 -9.68
CA GLU A 27 -21.24 -14.13 -8.27
C GLU A 27 -20.25 -15.22 -7.82
N LYS A 28 -18.96 -14.86 -7.77
CA LYS A 28 -18.23 -14.80 -6.48
C LYS A 28 -16.91 -14.04 -6.56
N ARG A 29 -16.90 -12.86 -5.94
CA ARG A 29 -15.69 -12.27 -5.34
C ARG A 29 -15.25 -13.22 -4.24
N GLU A 30 -14.10 -13.87 -4.36
CA GLU A 30 -13.42 -14.54 -3.24
C GLU A 30 -12.05 -15.07 -3.69
N LEU A 31 -11.04 -14.19 -3.70
CA LEU A 31 -9.65 -14.59 -3.46
C LEU A 31 -8.86 -13.39 -2.89
N ALA A 32 -9.43 -12.78 -1.85
CA ALA A 32 -8.85 -11.67 -1.10
C ALA A 32 -8.86 -11.98 0.40
N GLU A 33 -8.52 -13.21 0.80
CA GLU A 33 -8.55 -13.56 2.22
C GLU A 33 -7.68 -14.76 2.56
N GLN A 34 -6.37 -14.70 2.26
CA GLN A 34 -5.45 -15.71 2.81
C GLN A 34 -3.95 -15.32 2.80
N THR A 35 -3.61 -14.08 3.21
CA THR A 35 -2.26 -13.72 3.73
C THR A 35 -2.31 -12.49 4.66
N ALA A 36 -3.39 -12.32 5.44
CA ALA A 36 -3.63 -11.12 6.28
C ALA A 36 -3.27 -11.30 7.77
N LYS A 37 -2.53 -12.33 8.17
CA LYS A 37 -2.36 -12.68 9.59
C LYS A 37 -0.94 -13.02 10.06
N GLU A 38 0.11 -12.44 9.46
CA GLU A 38 1.46 -12.53 10.06
C GLU A 38 2.40 -11.34 9.74
N VAL A 39 1.93 -10.10 9.86
CA VAL A 39 2.81 -8.90 9.86
C VAL A 39 2.33 -7.87 10.87
N LYS A 40 2.18 -8.29 12.14
CA LYS A 40 1.72 -7.41 13.24
C LYS A 40 2.76 -7.17 14.36
N LYS A 41 4.02 -7.60 14.23
CA LYS A 41 4.92 -7.67 15.40
C LYS A 41 6.34 -7.09 15.30
N THR A 42 6.61 -6.13 14.43
CA THR A 42 7.86 -5.33 14.39
C THR A 42 7.70 -4.41 13.18
N VAL A 43 7.53 -3.09 13.25
CA VAL A 43 8.56 -2.09 13.55
C VAL A 43 7.83 -0.82 14.01
N SER A 44 7.58 -0.66 15.30
CA SER A 44 7.24 0.65 15.89
C SER A 44 8.54 1.31 16.34
N VAL A 45 9.45 1.53 15.41
CA VAL A 45 10.58 2.45 15.63
C VAL A 45 10.03 3.82 15.32
N LYS A 46 9.46 4.48 16.33
CA LYS A 46 9.11 5.90 16.23
C LYS A 46 10.43 6.66 16.15
N ASN A 47 10.89 6.98 14.94
CA ASN A 47 11.79 8.12 14.75
C ASN A 47 10.98 9.35 15.15
N ARG A 48 11.24 9.88 16.36
CA ARG A 48 10.42 10.94 16.96
C ARG A 48 10.65 12.32 16.35
N ASP A 49 11.63 12.45 15.45
CA ASP A 49 12.10 13.73 14.92
C ASP A 49 12.04 13.83 13.38
N GLU A 50 11.30 12.95 12.70
CA GLU A 50 11.10 13.09 11.25
C GLU A 50 10.14 14.24 10.94
N GLU A 51 10.59 15.21 10.13
CA GLU A 51 9.76 16.31 9.63
C GLU A 51 8.60 15.73 8.80
N LEU A 52 7.36 16.02 9.23
CA LEU A 52 6.14 15.55 8.58
C LEU A 52 5.50 16.70 7.79
N HIS A 53 4.94 16.36 6.63
CA HIS A 53 4.17 17.31 5.83
C HIS A 53 2.79 16.77 5.50
N ILE A 54 1.83 17.68 5.50
CA ILE A 54 0.47 17.41 5.06
C ILE A 54 0.44 17.59 3.54
N VAL A 55 -0.04 16.58 2.83
CA VAL A 55 -0.22 16.61 1.38
C VAL A 55 -1.63 16.18 1.01
N ARG A 56 -2.17 16.74 -0.08
CA ARG A 56 -3.35 16.25 -0.79
C ARG A 56 -2.90 15.40 -1.97
N VAL A 57 -3.43 14.20 -2.07
CA VAL A 57 -3.17 13.28 -3.18
C VAL A 57 -4.03 13.68 -4.38
N LEU A 58 -3.45 13.78 -5.57
CA LEU A 58 -4.12 14.25 -6.79
C LEU A 58 -4.58 13.10 -7.72
N GLU A 59 -4.02 11.91 -7.53
CA GLU A 59 -4.25 10.72 -8.34
C GLU A 59 -4.23 9.45 -7.48
N ASP A 60 -4.75 8.33 -7.97
CA ASP A 60 -4.66 7.06 -7.23
C ASP A 60 -3.21 6.55 -7.21
N ILE A 61 -2.66 6.34 -6.01
CA ILE A 61 -1.28 5.89 -5.82
C ILE A 61 -1.30 4.43 -5.35
N PRO A 62 -0.52 3.53 -5.99
CA PRO A 62 -0.32 2.17 -5.48
C PRO A 62 0.16 2.19 -4.03
N THR A 63 -0.18 1.14 -3.28
CA THR A 63 0.29 1.01 -1.90
C THR A 63 1.81 1.09 -1.84
N PHE A 64 2.35 1.92 -0.95
CA PHE A 64 3.80 2.14 -0.82
C PHE A 64 4.25 2.09 0.64
N MET A 65 5.54 1.85 0.85
CA MET A 65 6.19 1.94 2.16
C MET A 65 6.86 3.31 2.29
N GLY A 66 6.60 4.02 3.38
CA GLY A 66 7.31 5.24 3.70
C GLY A 66 8.70 4.97 4.29
N THR A 67 9.55 5.99 4.28
CA THR A 67 10.84 6.00 5.00
C THR A 67 10.75 5.67 6.48
N ASP A 68 9.58 5.86 7.10
CA ASP A 68 9.28 5.52 8.49
C ASP A 68 8.87 4.04 8.68
N GLY A 69 8.92 3.25 7.61
CA GLY A 69 8.54 1.83 7.59
C GLY A 69 7.03 1.59 7.59
N ARG A 70 6.18 2.63 7.54
CA ARG A 70 4.73 2.46 7.48
C ARG A 70 4.26 2.19 6.06
N ILE A 71 3.19 1.40 5.96
CA ILE A 71 2.53 1.12 4.68
C ILE A 71 1.38 2.12 4.51
N TYR A 72 1.40 2.86 3.40
CA TYR A 72 0.41 3.86 3.05
C TYR A 72 -0.49 3.34 1.92
N LYS A 73 -1.81 3.40 2.16
CA LYS A 73 -2.87 3.14 1.17
C LYS A 73 -3.66 4.42 1.03
N VAL A 74 -3.50 5.09 -0.11
CA VAL A 74 -4.01 6.45 -0.32
C VAL A 74 -4.66 6.51 -1.69
N LYS A 75 -5.74 7.26 -1.81
CA LYS A 75 -6.49 7.46 -3.05
C LYS A 75 -6.50 8.92 -3.44
N LYS A 76 -6.95 9.19 -4.66
CA LYS A 76 -7.18 10.53 -5.15
C LYS A 76 -8.04 11.34 -4.15
N GLU A 77 -7.65 12.59 -3.93
CA GLU A 77 -8.21 13.56 -2.97
C GLU A 77 -7.92 13.33 -1.49
N ASP A 78 -7.27 12.23 -1.09
CA ASP A 78 -6.92 12.01 0.32
C ASP A 78 -5.96 13.09 0.83
N VAL A 79 -6.19 13.55 2.06
CA VAL A 79 -5.29 14.45 2.78
C VAL A 79 -4.60 13.70 3.90
N ILE A 80 -3.28 13.57 3.81
CA ILE A 80 -2.48 12.69 4.68
C ILE A 80 -1.20 13.39 5.16
N MET A 81 -0.67 12.89 6.28
CA MET A 81 0.65 13.26 6.77
C MET A 81 1.69 12.23 6.34
N LEU A 82 2.75 12.70 5.68
CA LEU A 82 3.86 11.87 5.24
C LEU A 82 5.20 12.42 5.75
N PRO A 83 6.20 11.54 5.96
CA PRO A 83 7.59 11.98 6.09
C PRO A 83 8.00 12.86 4.91
N LYS A 84 8.81 13.89 5.19
CA LYS A 84 9.27 14.88 4.21
C LYS A 84 9.79 14.28 2.92
N THR A 85 10.65 13.28 3.02
CA THR A 85 11.22 12.61 1.85
C THR A 85 10.12 12.04 0.94
N ASN A 86 9.10 11.39 1.52
CA ASN A 86 8.00 10.82 0.74
C ASN A 86 7.13 11.94 0.13
N ALA A 87 6.79 12.96 0.92
CA ALA A 87 6.00 14.10 0.45
C ALA A 87 6.68 14.81 -0.74
N GLU A 88 7.99 15.08 -0.65
CA GLU A 88 8.76 15.72 -1.72
C GLU A 88 8.78 14.89 -3.01
N ILE A 89 8.96 13.58 -2.92
CA ILE A 89 8.96 12.68 -4.08
C ILE A 89 7.59 12.71 -4.77
N LEU A 90 6.49 12.63 -4.02
CA LEU A 90 5.14 12.65 -4.58
C LEU A 90 4.81 14.00 -5.22
N CYS A 91 5.19 15.11 -4.57
CA CYS A 91 5.01 16.45 -5.13
C CYS A 91 5.84 16.65 -6.41
N LYS A 92 7.11 16.21 -6.43
CA LYS A 92 7.98 16.29 -7.62
C LYS A 92 7.43 15.49 -8.81
N ARG A 93 6.73 14.39 -8.55
CA ARG A 93 6.05 13.59 -9.58
C ARG A 93 4.72 14.18 -10.05
N GLY A 94 4.21 15.21 -9.38
CA GLY A 94 2.93 15.83 -9.72
C GLY A 94 1.69 15.06 -9.26
N VAL A 95 1.87 14.00 -8.44
CA VAL A 95 0.76 13.15 -7.95
C VAL A 95 0.24 13.57 -6.57
N ALA A 96 0.87 14.56 -5.94
CA ALA A 96 0.45 15.15 -4.68
C ALA A 96 0.77 16.65 -4.61
N MET A 97 0.07 17.38 -3.76
CA MET A 97 0.28 18.81 -3.49
C MET A 97 0.44 19.02 -1.98
N ARG A 98 1.52 19.70 -1.56
CA ARG A 98 1.77 20.05 -0.15
C ARG A 98 0.87 21.21 0.29
N PHE A 99 0.38 21.15 1.52
CA PHE A 99 -0.18 22.33 2.20
C PHE A 99 0.93 23.14 2.88
N GLU A 100 1.01 24.42 2.58
CA GLU A 100 1.83 25.36 3.35
C GLU A 100 1.00 25.93 4.50
N GLY A 101 1.24 25.44 5.71
CA GLY A 101 0.71 26.07 6.90
C GLY A 101 1.51 27.34 7.19
N LYS A 102 0.87 28.52 7.12
CA LYS A 102 1.42 29.71 7.77
C LYS A 102 1.40 29.44 9.27
N THR A 103 2.53 29.03 9.84
CA THR A 103 2.67 28.96 11.29
C THR A 103 2.69 30.39 11.80
N ASN A 104 1.53 30.90 12.25
CA ASN A 104 1.51 32.12 13.05
C ASN A 104 2.29 31.79 14.33
N LYS A 105 3.56 32.18 14.39
CA LYS A 105 4.30 32.24 15.65
C LYS A 105 3.50 33.16 16.56
N MET A 106 2.84 32.60 17.58
CA MET A 106 2.39 33.40 18.72
C MET A 106 3.67 33.86 19.43
N GLU A 107 4.23 34.97 18.98
CA GLU A 107 5.29 35.66 19.70
C GLU A 107 4.69 36.22 20.99
N GLY A 108 5.27 35.77 22.12
CA GLY A 108 5.07 36.21 23.50
C GLY A 108 3.87 37.10 23.81
N VAL A 109 2.78 36.51 24.30
CA VAL A 109 1.92 37.22 25.25
C VAL A 109 2.69 37.28 26.58
N SER A 110 3.59 38.25 26.68
CA SER A 110 4.10 38.72 27.96
C SER A 110 2.93 39.35 28.69
N ARG A 111 2.38 38.65 29.68
CA ARG A 111 1.51 39.27 30.69
C ARG A 111 2.42 40.15 31.54
N GLY A 112 2.40 41.46 31.26
CA GLY A 112 2.86 42.49 32.18
C GLY A 112 1.84 42.73 33.29
#